data_AF-A0A1C2ICI0-F1
#
_entry.id   AF-A0A1C2ICI0-F1
#
_cell.length_a   1.000
_cell.length_b   1.000
_cell.length_c   1.000
_cell.angle_alpha   90.00
_cell.angle_beta   90.00
_cell.angle_gamma   90.00
#
_symmetry.space_group_name_H-M   'P 1'
#
loop_
_entity.id
_entity.type
_entity.pdbx_description
1 polymer ?
#
loop_
_entity_poly.entity_id
_entity_poly.type
_entity_poly.pdbx_seq_one_letter_code
_entity_poly.pdbx_strand_id
1 'polypeptide(L)'
;MIDILKEIFLDFQDMDLPTGIARQVSVSHMPGKATVCIGVRRSGKSTFMFQLMKKLQDTGVDRQNILYLNFFDDRLHNLQHDKLAVILEAYFSLYWKTWCLPCCEG
;
A
#
# COMPACT_ATOMS: atom_id res chain seq x y z
N MET A 1 -17.68 -2.40 7.50
CA MET A 1 -16.34 -1.80 7.42
C MET A 1 -15.37 -2.70 6.67
N ILE A 2 -15.19 -3.95 7.11
CA ILE A 2 -14.22 -4.87 6.49
C ILE A 2 -14.45 -5.06 4.98
N ASP A 3 -15.70 -5.14 4.52
CA ASP A 3 -16.02 -5.33 3.10
C ASP A 3 -15.65 -4.10 2.26
N ILE A 4 -15.87 -2.89 2.80
CA ILE A 4 -15.46 -1.64 2.14
C ILE A 4 -13.94 -1.59 1.98
N LEU A 5 -13.18 -1.99 3.00
CA LEU A 5 -11.73 -2.06 2.92
C LEU A 5 -11.27 -3.07 1.88
N LYS A 6 -11.95 -4.21 1.78
CA LYS A 6 -11.66 -5.23 0.75
C LYS A 6 -11.90 -4.67 -0.65
N GLU A 7 -13.01 -3.98 -0.88
CA GLU A 7 -13.28 -3.29 -2.15
C GLU A 7 -12.17 -2.29 -2.48
N ILE A 8 -11.79 -1.41 -1.54
CA ILE A 8 -10.69 -0.44 -1.74
C ILE A 8 -9.38 -1.15 -2.11
N PHE A 9 -9.05 -2.26 -1.45
CA PHE A 9 -7.83 -3.00 -1.75
C PHE A 9 -7.87 -3.66 -3.13
N LEU A 10 -9.00 -4.23 -3.53
CA LEU A 10 -9.19 -4.81 -4.85
C LEU A 10 -9.14 -3.75 -5.95
N ASP A 11 -9.83 -2.62 -5.76
CA ASP A 11 -9.76 -1.44 -6.64
C ASP A 11 -8.30 -1.02 -6.86
N PHE A 12 -7.52 -0.98 -5.78
CA PHE A 12 -6.09 -0.66 -5.87
C PHE A 12 -5.30 -1.72 -6.64
N GLN A 13 -5.57 -3.01 -6.42
CA GLN A 13 -4.88 -4.07 -7.16
C GLN A 13 -5.11 -3.98 -8.66
N ASP A 14 -6.29 -3.57 -9.11
CA ASP A 14 -6.62 -3.44 -10.53
C ASP A 14 -6.16 -2.10 -11.15
N MET A 15 -5.77 -1.14 -10.31
CA MET A 15 -5.39 0.20 -10.77
C MET A 15 -3.97 0.27 -11.35
N ASP A 16 -3.81 0.85 -12.53
CA ASP A 16 -2.49 1.21 -13.06
C ASP A 16 -1.76 2.20 -12.13
N LEU A 17 -0.42 2.09 -12.03
CA LEU A 17 0.39 3.01 -11.25
C LEU A 17 0.88 4.17 -12.12
N PRO A 18 0.29 5.38 -12.05
CA PRO A 18 0.77 6.51 -12.84
C PRO A 18 2.07 7.05 -12.25
N THR A 19 3.20 6.59 -12.79
CA THR A 19 4.53 6.94 -12.27
C THR A 19 5.03 8.29 -12.77
N GLY A 20 4.59 8.77 -13.94
CA GLY A 20 5.05 10.03 -14.52
C GLY A 20 6.59 10.09 -14.67
N ILE A 21 7.17 11.28 -14.48
CA ILE A 21 8.63 11.48 -14.56
C ILE A 21 9.30 11.07 -13.25
N ALA A 22 10.30 10.18 -13.34
CA ALA A 22 11.05 9.67 -12.21
C ALA A 22 11.66 10.80 -11.38
N ARG A 23 11.40 10.80 -10.07
CA ARG A 23 12.01 11.77 -9.15
C ARG A 23 13.44 11.34 -8.80
N GLN A 24 14.38 12.28 -8.85
CA GLN A 24 15.77 12.08 -8.41
C GLN A 24 15.90 12.16 -6.88
N VAL A 25 15.20 11.25 -6.18
CA VAL A 25 15.26 11.10 -4.73
C VAL A 25 15.41 9.63 -4.40
N SER A 26 16.43 9.30 -3.63
CA SER A 26 16.64 7.96 -3.09
C SER A 26 15.94 7.81 -1.74
N VAL A 27 15.16 6.75 -1.59
CA VAL A 27 14.58 6.34 -0.30
C VAL A 27 15.14 4.97 0.03
N SER A 28 15.72 4.83 1.22
CA SER A 28 16.17 3.55 1.75
C SER A 28 15.15 3.00 2.75
N HIS A 29 14.85 1.72 2.65
CA HIS A 29 14.08 1.01 3.66
C HIS A 29 14.92 0.86 4.93
N MET A 30 14.34 1.24 6.07
CA MET A 30 14.95 1.03 7.39
C MET A 30 14.03 0.11 8.20
N PRO A 31 14.47 -1.11 8.54
CA PRO A 31 13.64 -2.07 9.28
C PRO A 31 13.06 -1.47 10.56
N GLY A 32 11.76 -1.70 10.79
CA GLY A 32 11.05 -1.21 11.97
C GLY A 32 10.82 0.32 12.01
N LYS A 33 11.06 1.03 10.90
CA LYS A 33 10.84 2.47 10.79
C LYS A 33 9.90 2.80 9.64
N ALA A 34 9.07 3.81 9.86
CA ALA A 34 8.25 4.40 8.81
C ALA A 34 9.04 5.49 8.06
N THR A 35 9.01 5.43 6.73
CA THR A 35 9.49 6.54 5.90
C THR A 35 8.35 7.52 5.65
N VAL A 36 8.58 8.81 5.92
CA VAL A 36 7.56 9.86 5.74
C VAL A 36 7.94 10.76 4.58
N CYS A 37 7.04 10.92 3.61
CA CYS A 37 7.20 11.84 2.48
C CYS A 37 6.44 13.15 2.75
N ILE A 38 7.15 14.25 2.99
CA ILE A 38 6.57 15.58 3.25
C ILE A 38 6.76 16.54 2.06
N GLY A 39 5.91 17.58 1.99
CA GLY A 39 6.02 18.64 0.99
C GLY A 39 4.69 19.32 0.67
N VAL A 40 4.77 20.44 -0.05
CA VAL A 40 3.62 21.30 -0.38
C VAL A 40 2.49 20.59 -1.14
N ARG A 41 1.27 21.13 -1.12
CA ARG A 41 0.13 20.60 -1.89
C ARG A 41 0.49 20.55 -3.39
N ARG A 42 0.09 19.47 -4.08
CA ARG A 42 0.38 19.21 -5.51
C ARG A 42 1.86 19.05 -5.90
N SER A 43 2.77 18.79 -4.96
CA SER A 43 4.19 18.46 -5.24
C SER A 43 4.45 17.03 -5.74
N GLY A 44 3.42 16.27 -6.11
CA GLY A 44 3.57 14.92 -6.66
C GLY A 44 3.97 13.83 -5.64
N LYS A 45 3.61 13.99 -4.36
CA LYS A 45 3.93 12.99 -3.31
C LYS A 45 3.31 11.61 -3.61
N SER A 46 2.03 11.56 -3.99
CA SER A 46 1.37 10.30 -4.34
C SER A 46 1.99 9.67 -5.58
N THR A 47 2.31 10.46 -6.60
CA THR A 47 3.07 10.01 -7.78
C THR A 47 4.43 9.41 -7.38
N PHE A 48 5.13 10.03 -6.43
CA PHE A 48 6.38 9.48 -5.91
C PHE A 48 6.17 8.16 -5.15
N MET A 49 5.10 8.02 -4.37
CA MET A 49 4.75 6.73 -3.75
C MET A 49 4.48 5.64 -4.80
N PHE A 50 3.78 5.97 -5.89
CA PHE A 50 3.58 5.03 -7.01
C PHE A 50 4.90 4.63 -7.69
N GLN A 51 5.85 5.56 -7.83
CA GLN A 51 7.20 5.24 -8.31
C GLN A 51 7.92 4.26 -7.36
N LEU A 52 7.78 4.42 -6.04
CA LEU A 52 8.35 3.48 -5.08
C LEU A 52 7.70 2.10 -5.17
N MET A 53 6.37 2.04 -5.29
CA MET A 53 5.65 0.78 -5.50
C MET A 53 6.07 0.08 -6.79
N LYS A 54 6.28 0.83 -7.87
CA LYS A 54 6.78 0.29 -9.13
C LYS A 54 8.19 -0.29 -8.97
N LYS A 55 9.09 0.41 -8.28
CA LYS A 55 10.43 -0.11 -7.94
C LYS A 55 10.35 -1.41 -7.13
N LEU A 56 9.43 -1.52 -6.17
CA LEU A 56 9.24 -2.76 -5.41
C LEU A 56 8.80 -3.93 -6.31
N GLN A 57 7.85 -3.69 -7.22
CA GLN A 57 7.44 -4.70 -8.22
C GLN A 57 8.60 -5.11 -9.13
N ASP A 58 9.40 -4.14 -9.58
CA ASP A 58 10.55 -4.41 -10.46
C ASP A 58 11.65 -5.20 -9.72
N THR A 59 11.68 -5.18 -8.38
CA THR A 59 12.54 -6.05 -7.54
C THR A 59 11.95 -7.42 -7.23
N GLY A 60 10.75 -7.74 -7.75
CA GLY A 60 10.10 -9.04 -7.57
C GLY A 60 9.09 -9.12 -6.41
N VAL A 61 8.73 -8.00 -5.78
CA VAL A 61 7.65 -7.97 -4.79
C VAL A 61 6.32 -8.13 -5.51
N ASP A 62 5.57 -9.19 -5.17
CA ASP A 62 4.21 -9.40 -5.69
C ASP A 62 3.33 -8.18 -5.39
N ARG A 63 2.51 -7.79 -6.35
CA ARG A 63 1.58 -6.67 -6.23
C ARG A 63 0.60 -6.84 -5.08
N GLN A 64 0.19 -8.08 -4.78
CA GLN A 64 -0.65 -8.42 -3.63
C GLN A 64 0.05 -8.13 -2.29
N ASN A 65 1.38 -8.13 -2.27
CA ASN A 65 2.20 -7.81 -1.09
C ASN A 65 2.45 -6.30 -0.92
N ILE A 66 1.85 -5.46 -1.77
CA ILE A 66 1.92 -4.00 -1.66
C ILE A 66 0.53 -3.48 -1.28
N LEU A 67 0.43 -2.89 -0.09
CA LEU A 67 -0.80 -2.27 0.40
C LEU A 67 -0.73 -0.74 0.24
N TYR A 68 -1.72 -0.17 -0.45
CA TYR A 68 -1.94 1.27 -0.54
C TYR A 68 -3.32 1.61 -0.01
N LEU A 69 -3.38 2.63 0.84
CA LEU A 69 -4.62 3.14 1.40
C LEU A 69 -4.63 4.66 1.32
N ASN A 70 -5.61 5.22 0.62
CA ASN A 70 -5.83 6.66 0.58
C ASN A 70 -6.86 7.07 1.64
N PHE A 71 -6.41 7.67 2.73
CA PHE A 71 -7.30 8.14 3.81
C PHE A 71 -8.27 9.26 3.41
N PHE A 72 -8.14 9.83 2.21
CA PHE A 72 -9.10 10.79 1.66
C PHE A 72 -10.27 10.11 0.91
N ASP A 73 -10.32 8.79 0.84
CA ASP A 73 -11.46 8.08 0.26
C ASP A 73 -12.70 8.23 1.18
N ASP A 74 -13.79 8.77 0.63
CA ASP A 74 -15.02 9.05 1.38
C ASP A 74 -15.62 7.80 2.04
N ARG A 75 -15.38 6.61 1.46
CA ARG A 75 -15.85 5.33 2.01
C ARG A 75 -15.21 5.01 3.36
N LEU A 76 -14.07 5.62 3.69
CA LEU A 76 -13.33 5.42 4.94
C LEU A 76 -13.80 6.31 6.10
N HIS A 77 -14.86 7.12 5.93
CA HIS A 77 -15.35 8.00 7.00
C HIS A 77 -15.60 7.26 8.32
N ASN A 78 -16.20 6.07 8.26
CA ASN A 78 -16.50 5.25 9.44
C ASN A 78 -15.25 4.64 10.10
N LEU A 79 -14.10 4.58 9.40
CA LEU A 79 -12.85 4.04 9.96
C LEU A 79 -12.35 4.88 11.14
N GLN A 80 -12.73 6.16 11.21
CA GLN A 80 -12.39 7.04 12.33
C GLN A 80 -12.94 6.55 13.68
N HIS A 81 -14.03 5.78 13.66
CA HIS A 81 -14.65 5.22 14.84
C HIS A 81 -14.18 3.78 15.15
N ASP A 82 -13.56 3.12 14.17
CA ASP A 82 -13.05 1.75 14.28
C ASP A 82 -11.56 1.72 14.66
N LYS A 83 -11.07 0.54 15.04
CA LYS A 83 -9.63 0.32 15.30
C LYS A 83 -8.89 0.11 13.97
N LEU A 84 -7.71 0.72 13.81
CA LEU A 84 -6.84 0.51 12.63
C LEU A 84 -6.49 -0.97 12.37
N ALA A 85 -6.62 -1.85 13.38
CA ALA A 85 -6.46 -3.29 13.24
C ALA A 85 -7.38 -3.91 12.17
N VAL A 86 -8.56 -3.32 11.91
CA VAL A 86 -9.50 -3.80 10.88
C VAL A 86 -8.93 -3.70 9.47
N ILE A 87 -7.98 -2.80 9.23
CA ILE A 87 -7.25 -2.69 7.95
C ILE A 87 -6.44 -3.96 7.70
N LEU A 88 -5.72 -4.43 8.73
CA LEU A 88 -4.93 -5.66 8.67
C LEU A 88 -5.84 -6.88 8.53
N GLU A 89 -6.95 -6.92 9.26
CA GLU A 89 -7.93 -8.01 9.17
C GLU A 89 -8.53 -8.13 7.76
N ALA A 90 -8.93 -7.01 7.16
CA ALA A 90 -9.41 -6.97 5.78
C ALA A 90 -8.34 -7.46 4.79
N TYR A 91 -7.10 -7.01 4.96
CA TYR A 91 -5.99 -7.35 4.07
C TYR A 91 -5.64 -8.85 4.16
N PHE A 92 -5.44 -9.37 5.37
CA PHE A 92 -5.14 -10.78 5.57
C PHE A 92 -6.31 -11.68 5.17
N SER A 93 -7.56 -11.24 5.32
CA SER A 93 -8.71 -12.00 4.82
C SER A 93 -8.70 -12.21 3.30
N LEU A 94 -8.06 -11.33 2.52
CA LEU A 94 -7.92 -11.48 1.07
C LEU A 94 -6.69 -12.32 0.68
N TYR A 95 -5.55 -12.06 1.32
CA TYR A 95 -4.24 -12.57 0.86
C TYR A 95 -3.58 -13.61 1.80
N TRP A 96 -4.35 -14.22 2.72
CA TRP A 96 -3.82 -15.15 3.74
C TRP A 96 -2.90 -16.26 3.21
N LYS A 97 -3.02 -16.65 1.93
CA LYS A 97 -2.19 -17.69 1.31
C LYS A 97 -0.78 -17.26 0.91
N THR A 98 -0.52 -15.97 0.71
CA THR A 98 0.77 -15.50 0.17
C THR A 98 1.87 -15.44 1.24
N TRP A 99 1.50 -15.37 2.52
CA TRP A 99 2.45 -15.28 3.64
C TRP A 99 3.03 -16.64 4.10
N CYS A 100 2.59 -17.77 3.53
CA CYS A 100 3.04 -19.11 3.92
C CYS A 100 4.23 -19.65 3.10
N LEU A 101 4.85 -18.85 2.23
CA LEU A 101 6.01 -19.25 1.42
C LEU A 101 7.16 -18.28 1.76
N PRO A 102 7.88 -18.51 2.89
CA PRO A 102 8.98 -19.49 2.90
C PRO A 102 9.19 -20.26 4.24
N CYS A 103 8.26 -20.23 5.19
CA CYS A 103 8.48 -20.86 6.51
C CYS A 103 8.23 -22.38 6.57
N CYS A 104 7.77 -23.01 5.49
CA CYS A 104 7.47 -24.46 5.46
C CYS A 104 8.50 -25.30 4.68
N GLU A 105 9.60 -24.71 4.20
CA GLU A 105 10.73 -25.45 3.64
C GLU A 105 11.94 -25.29 4.56
N GLY A 106 11.99 -26.13 5.60
CA GLY A 106 13.07 -26.21 6.59
C GLY A 106 12.80 -27.31 7.61
#